data_AF-A0A261CMC1-F1
#
_entry.id   AF-A0A261CMC1-F1
#
_cell.length_a   1.000
_cell.length_b   1.000
_cell.length_c   1.000
_cell.angle_alpha   90.00
_cell.angle_beta   90.00
_cell.angle_gamma   90.00
#
_symmetry.space_group_name_H-M   'P 1'
#
loop_
_entity.id
_entity.type
_entity.pdbx_description
1 polymer ?
#
loop_
_entity_poly.entity_id
_entity_poly.type
_entity_poly.pdbx_seq_one_letter_code
_entity_poly.pdbx_strand_id
1 'polypeptide(L)'
;MSAAQRQSPIDIIPQHVCCDTDVCKADALNIDYKPGDCCDVIVNEGGFRVNVKRNCGTFLTANHLPSAKFELAQFHAHWGCNSKEGSEHLLDGKKLSGEVHFVFWNTTYASFNEAIEQPDGLAVVGVFLKEGKYNDNYHGLIDTVRKATGNNTPIAMPKDFHLEQLLPTPEKREFVTYLGSLTTPPFNECVIWTLFTEPVEVSYGQLNVLRNIIPANHRECQDRCGREIRSSYNF
;
A
#
# COMPACT_ATOMS: atom_id res chain seq x y z
N MET A 1 -20.74 -12.40 18.72
CA MET A 1 -19.94 -11.78 17.65
C MET A 1 -18.98 -12.83 17.15
N SER A 2 -19.03 -13.20 15.87
CA SER A 2 -17.99 -14.05 15.28
C SER A 2 -16.65 -13.33 15.40
N ALA A 3 -15.59 -14.04 15.75
CA ALA A 3 -14.24 -13.46 15.69
C ALA A 3 -13.97 -13.00 14.25
N ALA A 4 -13.31 -11.85 14.07
CA ALA A 4 -12.88 -11.39 12.75
C ALA A 4 -11.90 -12.44 12.16
N GLN A 5 -12.17 -12.91 10.94
CA GLN A 5 -11.46 -14.05 10.33
C GLN A 5 -10.49 -13.63 9.23
N ARG A 6 -10.55 -12.37 8.77
CA ARG A 6 -9.77 -11.86 7.64
C ARG A 6 -9.05 -10.56 7.99
N GLN A 7 -8.56 -10.44 9.21
CA GLN A 7 -7.79 -9.28 9.64
C GLN A 7 -6.43 -9.20 8.95
N SER A 8 -5.95 -7.99 8.70
CA SER A 8 -4.63 -7.67 8.16
C SER A 8 -3.84 -6.80 9.14
N PRO A 9 -2.51 -6.79 9.09
CA PRO A 9 -1.64 -7.52 8.15
C PRO A 9 -1.45 -9.00 8.51
N ILE A 10 -0.81 -9.77 7.63
CA ILE A 10 -0.39 -11.17 7.86
C ILE A 10 1.07 -11.40 7.46
N ASP A 11 1.62 -12.53 7.88
CA ASP A 11 2.92 -13.03 7.43
C ASP A 11 2.77 -13.84 6.14
N ILE A 12 3.57 -13.49 5.13
CA ILE A 12 3.64 -14.19 3.86
C ILE A 12 4.74 -15.24 3.96
N ILE A 13 4.31 -16.45 4.33
CA ILE A 13 5.18 -17.61 4.51
C ILE A 13 5.14 -18.47 3.24
N PRO A 14 6.28 -18.78 2.59
CA PRO A 14 6.32 -19.53 1.33
C PRO A 14 5.46 -20.80 1.30
N GLN A 15 5.46 -21.58 2.40
CA GLN A 15 4.73 -22.85 2.46
C GLN A 15 3.19 -22.68 2.48
N HIS A 16 2.70 -21.46 2.66
CA HIS A 16 1.27 -21.13 2.67
C HIS A 16 0.82 -20.40 1.39
N VAL A 17 1.72 -20.20 0.43
CA VAL A 17 1.45 -19.48 -0.81
C VAL A 17 1.19 -20.48 -1.94
N CYS A 18 0.02 -20.37 -2.56
CA CYS A 18 -0.36 -21.14 -3.74
C CYS A 18 0.04 -20.36 -4.99
N CYS A 19 0.89 -20.96 -5.84
CA CYS A 19 1.16 -20.37 -7.14
C CYS A 19 -0.09 -20.44 -8.03
N ASP A 20 -0.53 -19.29 -8.54
CA ASP A 20 -1.69 -19.17 -9.43
C ASP A 20 -1.34 -18.19 -10.55
N THR A 21 -0.39 -18.57 -11.42
CA THR A 21 0.07 -17.73 -12.54
C THR A 21 -0.98 -17.56 -13.66
N ASP A 22 -2.08 -18.33 -13.60
CA ASP A 22 -3.18 -18.19 -14.54
C ASP A 22 -4.05 -16.97 -14.19
N VAL A 23 -4.28 -16.71 -12.90
CA VAL A 23 -5.04 -15.55 -12.42
C VAL A 23 -4.14 -14.41 -11.97
N CYS A 24 -3.07 -14.69 -11.23
CA CYS A 24 -2.14 -13.69 -10.71
C CYS A 24 -1.07 -13.39 -11.76
N LYS A 25 -1.35 -12.44 -12.66
CA LYS A 25 -0.42 -12.04 -13.73
C LYS A 25 0.15 -10.66 -13.45
N ALA A 26 1.46 -10.58 -13.23
CA ALA A 26 2.17 -9.32 -12.93
C ALA A 26 2.01 -8.28 -14.06
N ASP A 27 2.04 -8.72 -15.32
CA ASP A 27 1.84 -7.88 -16.51
C ASP A 27 0.38 -7.43 -16.71
N ALA A 28 -0.58 -8.11 -16.09
CA ALA A 28 -1.99 -7.71 -16.09
C ALA A 28 -2.33 -6.68 -15.00
N LEU A 29 -1.45 -6.49 -14.00
CA LEU A 29 -1.61 -5.46 -12.99
C LEU A 29 -1.22 -4.11 -13.57
N ASN A 30 -2.22 -3.27 -13.80
CA ASN A 30 -2.03 -1.95 -14.41
C ASN A 30 -2.61 -0.86 -13.51
N ILE A 31 -1.78 0.12 -13.18
CA ILE A 31 -2.19 1.36 -12.51
C ILE A 31 -2.16 2.46 -13.57
N ASP A 32 -3.30 2.77 -14.16
CA ASP A 32 -3.45 3.82 -15.18
C ASP A 32 -3.44 5.20 -14.51
N TYR A 33 -2.28 5.62 -14.00
CA TYR A 33 -2.11 6.88 -13.29
C TYR A 33 -2.32 8.08 -14.21
N LYS A 34 -3.11 9.06 -13.76
CA LYS A 34 -3.27 10.34 -14.45
C LYS A 34 -2.44 11.41 -13.76
N PRO A 35 -1.49 12.05 -14.45
CA PRO A 35 -0.67 13.12 -13.89
C PRO A 35 -1.51 14.21 -13.22
N GLY A 36 -1.12 14.57 -11.99
CA GLY A 36 -1.81 15.55 -11.16
C GLY A 36 -3.00 15.02 -10.36
N ASP A 37 -3.32 13.72 -10.44
CA ASP A 37 -4.34 13.13 -9.58
C ASP A 37 -3.92 13.11 -8.11
N CYS A 38 -2.66 12.79 -7.81
CA CYS A 38 -2.10 12.99 -6.48
C CYS A 38 -1.86 14.50 -6.26
N CYS A 39 -2.73 15.16 -5.49
CA CYS A 39 -2.80 16.62 -5.46
C CYS A 39 -1.94 17.23 -4.35
N ASP A 40 -2.00 16.69 -3.14
CA ASP A 40 -1.35 17.27 -1.97
C ASP A 40 -1.06 16.22 -0.90
N VAL A 41 -0.15 16.59 0.02
CA VAL A 41 0.19 15.82 1.21
C VAL A 41 -0.32 16.56 2.42
N ILE A 42 -0.96 15.81 3.31
CA ILE A 42 -1.23 16.24 4.69
C ILE A 42 -0.41 15.39 5.65
N VAL A 43 0.08 16.01 6.72
CA VAL A 43 0.78 15.34 7.82
C VAL A 43 -0.01 15.61 9.10
N ASN A 44 -0.25 14.57 9.88
CA ASN A 44 -0.86 14.63 11.20
C ASN A 44 -0.08 13.73 12.18
N GLU A 45 -0.55 13.64 13.41
CA GLU A 45 0.12 12.85 14.46
C GLU A 45 0.22 11.34 14.13
N GLY A 46 -0.65 10.81 13.27
CA GLY A 46 -0.64 9.39 12.86
C GLY A 46 0.22 9.09 11.63
N GLY A 47 0.76 10.11 10.95
CA GLY A 47 1.59 9.97 9.76
C GLY A 47 1.22 10.94 8.65
N PHE A 48 1.49 10.56 7.40
CA PHE A 48 1.12 11.35 6.22
C PHE A 48 0.06 10.64 5.38
N ARG A 49 -0.69 11.42 4.61
CA ARG A 49 -1.57 10.93 3.55
C ARG A 49 -1.42 11.80 2.31
N VAL A 50 -1.28 11.16 1.15
CA VAL A 50 -1.41 11.85 -0.14
C VAL A 50 -2.86 11.80 -0.56
N ASN A 51 -3.47 12.98 -0.69
CA ASN A 51 -4.83 13.11 -1.17
C ASN A 51 -4.86 13.07 -2.70
N VAL A 52 -5.97 12.60 -3.25
CA VAL A 52 -6.25 12.72 -4.68
C VAL A 52 -7.19 13.89 -4.95
N LYS A 53 -7.11 14.47 -6.14
CA LYS A 53 -8.02 15.52 -6.59
C LYS A 53 -9.46 15.00 -6.67
N ARG A 54 -10.42 15.92 -6.63
CA ARG A 54 -11.82 15.59 -6.95
C ARG A 54 -11.94 15.10 -8.40
N ASN A 55 -12.71 14.04 -8.62
CA ASN A 55 -12.83 13.33 -9.90
C ASN A 55 -11.46 12.76 -10.35
N CYS A 56 -10.85 11.97 -9.48
CA CYS A 56 -9.67 11.17 -9.78
C CYS A 56 -9.92 10.35 -11.06
N GLY A 57 -8.91 10.20 -11.90
CA GLY A 57 -8.98 9.39 -13.12
C GLY A 57 -8.02 8.20 -13.10
N THR A 58 -7.35 7.99 -11.98
CA THR A 58 -6.36 6.92 -11.78
C THR A 58 -7.06 5.65 -11.37
N PHE A 59 -6.89 4.59 -12.16
CA PHE A 59 -7.53 3.30 -11.92
C PHE A 59 -6.52 2.16 -11.81
N LEU A 60 -6.79 1.23 -10.91
CA LEU A 60 -6.18 -0.09 -10.84
C LEU A 60 -7.07 -1.10 -11.55
N THR A 61 -6.45 -1.94 -12.37
CA THR A 61 -7.05 -3.11 -13.01
C THR A 61 -6.10 -4.30 -12.89
N ALA A 62 -6.60 -5.49 -12.58
CA ALA A 62 -5.82 -6.72 -12.57
C ALA A 62 -6.74 -7.95 -12.69
N ASN A 63 -6.21 -9.07 -13.18
CA ASN A 63 -6.99 -10.30 -13.41
C ASN A 63 -7.58 -10.92 -12.14
N HIS A 64 -6.92 -10.77 -10.98
CA HIS A 64 -7.40 -11.30 -9.70
C HIS A 64 -8.47 -10.44 -9.03
N LEU A 65 -8.74 -9.24 -9.57
CA LEU A 65 -9.75 -8.32 -9.04
C LEU A 65 -11.12 -8.59 -9.67
N PRO A 66 -12.22 -8.54 -8.89
CA PRO A 66 -13.55 -8.90 -9.37
C PRO A 66 -14.18 -7.83 -10.26
N SER A 67 -13.74 -6.59 -10.14
CA SER A 67 -14.27 -5.45 -10.89
C SER A 67 -13.31 -4.96 -11.95
N ALA A 68 -13.90 -4.41 -13.02
CA ALA A 68 -13.15 -3.88 -14.14
C ALA A 68 -12.26 -2.68 -13.77
N LYS A 69 -12.61 -1.91 -12.73
CA LYS A 69 -11.84 -0.75 -12.26
C LYS A 69 -11.97 -0.53 -10.75
N PHE A 70 -10.84 -0.22 -10.12
CA PHE A 70 -10.79 0.36 -8.79
C PHE A 70 -10.15 1.75 -8.88
N GLU A 71 -10.78 2.79 -8.39
CA GLU A 71 -10.27 4.18 -8.48
C GLU A 71 -9.38 4.51 -7.28
N LEU A 72 -8.26 5.22 -7.50
CA LEU A 72 -7.36 5.63 -6.43
C LEU A 72 -8.06 6.60 -5.47
N ALA A 73 -8.10 6.25 -4.18
CA ALA A 73 -8.66 7.08 -3.12
C ALA A 73 -7.59 7.94 -2.43
N GLN A 74 -6.43 7.33 -2.14
CA GLN A 74 -5.31 7.94 -1.42
C GLN A 74 -4.13 6.97 -1.38
N PHE A 75 -2.96 7.45 -0.95
CA PHE A 75 -1.94 6.54 -0.44
C PHE A 75 -1.24 7.11 0.80
N HIS A 76 -0.67 6.22 1.60
CA HIS A 76 0.05 6.51 2.84
C HIS A 76 1.13 5.46 3.06
N ALA A 77 1.88 5.56 4.16
CA ALA A 77 2.87 4.56 4.52
C ALA A 77 2.84 4.27 6.02
N HIS A 78 3.31 3.07 6.34
CA HIS A 78 3.64 2.61 7.68
C HIS A 78 5.15 2.46 7.82
N TRP A 79 5.70 2.77 8.99
CA TRP A 79 7.12 2.63 9.29
C TRP A 79 7.32 2.40 10.77
N GLY A 80 8.54 2.00 11.14
CA GLY A 80 8.95 1.83 12.51
C GLY A 80 10.20 2.62 12.87
N CYS A 81 10.61 2.50 14.12
CA CYS A 81 11.65 3.34 14.71
C CYS A 81 13.06 3.02 14.19
N ASN A 82 13.25 1.88 13.51
CA ASN A 82 14.52 1.43 12.97
C ASN A 82 14.33 0.70 11.63
N SER A 83 15.41 0.17 11.05
CA SER A 83 15.39 -0.45 9.72
C SER A 83 14.86 -1.89 9.69
N LYS A 84 14.70 -2.54 10.83
CA LYS A 84 14.33 -3.96 10.95
C LYS A 84 12.86 -4.18 11.32
N GLU A 85 12.12 -3.11 11.55
CA GLU A 85 10.73 -3.15 11.97
C GLU A 85 10.02 -1.89 11.47
N GLY A 86 8.89 -2.05 10.79
CA GLY A 86 8.16 -0.94 10.21
C GLY A 86 7.13 -1.31 9.15
N SER A 87 7.37 -2.36 8.37
CA SER A 87 6.31 -2.94 7.54
C SER A 87 5.23 -3.56 8.41
N GLU A 88 3.99 -3.54 7.91
CA GLU A 88 2.87 -4.18 8.58
C GLU A 88 2.85 -5.67 8.24
N HIS A 89 2.98 -6.02 6.96
CA HIS A 89 3.17 -7.38 6.53
C HIS A 89 4.59 -7.88 6.84
N LEU A 90 4.70 -9.20 6.95
CA LEU A 90 5.98 -9.89 7.10
C LEU A 90 6.23 -10.74 5.85
N LEU A 91 7.51 -10.91 5.53
CA LEU A 91 7.97 -11.88 4.54
C LEU A 91 8.78 -12.94 5.29
N ASP A 92 8.26 -14.18 5.34
CA ASP A 92 8.90 -15.31 6.03
C ASP A 92 9.35 -14.94 7.46
N GLY A 93 8.42 -14.38 8.24
CA GLY A 93 8.65 -13.96 9.62
C GLY A 93 9.49 -12.68 9.81
N LYS A 94 9.83 -11.97 8.72
CA LYS A 94 10.65 -10.75 8.78
C LYS A 94 9.85 -9.51 8.45
N LYS A 95 9.86 -8.54 9.36
CA LYS A 95 9.47 -7.15 9.06
C LYS A 95 10.58 -6.43 8.27
N LEU A 96 10.19 -5.45 7.48
CA LEU A 96 11.06 -4.52 6.76
C LEU A 96 10.92 -3.11 7.34
N SER A 97 11.63 -2.13 6.77
CA SER A 97 11.75 -0.78 7.34
C SER A 97 10.46 0.05 7.26
N GLY A 98 9.57 -0.28 6.33
CA GLY A 98 8.27 0.35 6.15
C GLY A 98 7.45 -0.31 5.05
N GLU A 99 6.27 0.21 4.79
CA GLU A 99 5.35 -0.29 3.77
C GLU A 99 4.46 0.84 3.26
N VAL A 100 4.36 1.01 1.94
CA VAL A 100 3.46 2.01 1.32
C VAL A 100 2.18 1.32 0.90
N HIS A 101 1.02 1.91 1.19
CA HIS A 101 -0.29 1.42 0.80
C HIS A 101 -0.97 2.38 -0.17
N PHE A 102 -1.15 1.94 -1.41
CA PHE A 102 -1.98 2.62 -2.40
C PHE A 102 -3.40 2.06 -2.33
N VAL A 103 -4.35 2.88 -1.89
CA VAL A 103 -5.73 2.45 -1.61
C VAL A 103 -6.62 2.82 -2.77
N PHE A 104 -7.25 1.81 -3.36
CA PHE A 104 -8.22 1.95 -4.43
C PHE A 104 -9.59 1.43 -3.97
N TRP A 105 -10.66 2.02 -4.48
CA TRP A 105 -12.03 1.61 -4.17
C TRP A 105 -12.77 1.14 -5.41
N ASN A 106 -13.60 0.12 -5.22
CA ASN A 106 -14.31 -0.57 -6.28
C ASN A 106 -15.42 0.32 -6.87
N THR A 107 -15.31 0.68 -8.14
CA THR A 107 -16.24 1.63 -8.78
C THR A 107 -17.60 1.03 -9.12
N THR A 108 -17.86 -0.24 -8.79
CA THR A 108 -19.22 -0.81 -8.87
C THR A 108 -20.14 -0.30 -7.76
N TYR A 109 -19.57 0.20 -6.66
CA TYR A 109 -20.31 0.87 -5.59
C TYR A 109 -20.43 2.37 -5.88
N ALA A 110 -21.39 3.07 -5.26
CA ALA A 110 -21.64 4.47 -5.57
C ALA A 110 -20.60 5.42 -4.93
N SER A 111 -19.87 4.96 -3.91
CA SER A 111 -18.86 5.77 -3.23
C SER A 111 -17.85 4.92 -2.46
N PHE A 112 -16.72 5.53 -2.09
CA PHE A 112 -15.75 4.94 -1.15
C PHE A 112 -16.40 4.45 0.15
N ASN A 113 -17.32 5.24 0.74
CA ASN A 113 -17.97 4.90 2.00
C ASN A 113 -18.91 3.70 1.89
N GLU A 114 -19.55 3.53 0.75
CA GLU A 114 -20.35 2.32 0.49
C GLU A 114 -19.41 1.12 0.25
N ALA A 115 -18.33 1.32 -0.50
CA ALA A 115 -17.36 0.28 -0.79
C ALA A 115 -16.75 -0.32 0.48
N ILE A 116 -16.36 0.48 1.48
CA ILE A 116 -15.76 -0.06 2.72
C ILE A 116 -16.68 -0.98 3.54
N GLU A 117 -17.98 -1.01 3.24
CA GLU A 117 -18.96 -1.91 3.86
C GLU A 117 -19.07 -3.25 3.13
N GLN A 118 -18.36 -3.42 2.01
CA GLN A 118 -18.47 -4.57 1.10
C GLN A 118 -17.19 -5.43 1.14
N PRO A 119 -17.29 -6.76 1.03
CA PRO A 119 -16.15 -7.67 1.19
C PRO A 119 -15.04 -7.50 0.14
N ASP A 120 -15.37 -6.93 -1.02
CA ASP A 120 -14.51 -6.63 -2.18
C ASP A 120 -14.49 -5.12 -2.50
N GLY A 121 -14.79 -4.31 -1.50
CA GLY A 121 -14.89 -2.86 -1.61
C GLY A 121 -13.61 -2.15 -1.99
N LEU A 122 -12.48 -2.64 -1.51
CA LEU A 122 -11.18 -2.02 -1.68
C LEU A 122 -10.18 -2.99 -2.32
N ALA A 123 -9.28 -2.42 -3.12
CA ALA A 123 -8.06 -3.07 -3.53
C ALA A 123 -6.89 -2.23 -3.01
N VAL A 124 -5.96 -2.86 -2.28
CA VAL A 124 -4.78 -2.16 -1.76
C VAL A 124 -3.52 -2.76 -2.36
N VAL A 125 -2.71 -1.91 -2.98
CA VAL A 125 -1.38 -2.29 -3.46
C VAL A 125 -0.36 -1.91 -2.38
N GLY A 126 0.33 -2.90 -1.84
CA GLY A 126 1.39 -2.73 -0.84
C GLY A 126 2.78 -2.83 -1.46
N VAL A 127 3.67 -1.91 -1.07
CA VAL A 127 5.09 -1.92 -1.46
C VAL A 127 5.94 -1.92 -0.20
N PHE A 128 6.74 -2.97 0.01
CA PHE A 128 7.70 -2.98 1.10
C PHE A 128 8.82 -1.95 0.87
N LEU A 129 9.21 -1.27 1.94
CA LEU A 129 10.36 -0.38 1.98
C LEU A 129 11.49 -1.04 2.77
N LYS A 130 12.68 -1.02 2.20
CA LYS A 130 13.91 -1.49 2.86
C LYS A 130 14.91 -0.35 2.95
N GLU A 131 15.48 -0.13 4.13
CA GLU A 131 16.58 0.82 4.29
C GLU A 131 17.77 0.38 3.44
N GLY A 132 18.22 1.26 2.55
CA GLY A 132 19.24 0.99 1.56
C GLY A 132 19.79 2.27 0.95
N LYS A 133 19.95 2.29 -0.38
CA LYS A 133 20.44 3.48 -1.10
C LYS A 133 19.41 4.59 -1.12
N TYR A 134 19.90 5.82 -1.33
CA TYR A 134 19.03 6.94 -1.64
C TYR A 134 18.26 6.67 -2.92
N ASN A 135 16.96 6.92 -2.90
CA ASN A 135 16.07 6.64 -4.02
C ASN A 135 15.50 7.96 -4.57
N ASP A 136 15.97 8.36 -5.74
CA ASP A 136 15.55 9.60 -6.41
C ASP A 136 14.05 9.62 -6.69
N ASN A 137 13.44 8.47 -6.99
CA ASN A 137 12.00 8.37 -7.24
C ASN A 137 11.16 8.75 -6.00
N TYR A 138 11.70 8.53 -4.80
CA TYR A 138 11.05 8.91 -3.53
C TYR A 138 11.31 10.36 -3.13
N HIS A 139 12.25 11.07 -3.77
CA HIS A 139 12.64 12.43 -3.38
C HIS A 139 11.45 13.39 -3.34
N GLY A 140 10.65 13.43 -4.42
CA GLY A 140 9.52 14.36 -4.51
C GLY A 140 8.48 14.14 -3.41
N LEU A 141 8.18 12.88 -3.09
CA LEU A 141 7.26 12.54 -2.00
C LEU A 141 7.85 12.95 -0.65
N ILE A 142 9.08 12.50 -0.34
CA ILE A 142 9.71 12.72 0.97
C ILE A 142 9.95 14.20 1.24
N ASP A 143 10.38 14.98 0.24
CA ASP A 143 10.55 16.42 0.39
C ASP A 143 9.21 17.13 0.66
N THR A 144 8.14 16.69 0.01
CA THR A 144 6.79 17.23 0.24
C THR A 144 6.28 16.89 1.64
N VAL A 145 6.48 15.65 2.08
CA VAL A 145 6.17 15.21 3.46
C VAL A 145 6.97 16.04 4.49
N ARG A 146 8.27 16.24 4.25
CA ARG A 146 9.11 17.08 5.12
C ARG A 146 8.59 18.51 5.22
N LYS A 147 8.18 19.11 4.09
CA LYS A 147 7.58 20.45 4.05
C LYS A 147 6.21 20.49 4.73
N ALA A 148 5.43 19.41 4.67
CA ALA A 148 4.13 19.33 5.33
C ALA A 148 4.25 19.08 6.84
N THR A 149 5.36 18.52 7.30
CA THR A 149 5.60 18.22 8.72
C THR A 149 5.65 19.51 9.54
N GLY A 150 4.82 19.60 10.58
CA GLY A 150 4.68 20.81 11.41
C GLY A 150 3.84 21.93 10.79
N ASN A 151 3.29 21.72 9.59
CA ASN A 151 2.35 22.64 8.96
C ASN A 151 0.92 22.12 9.06
N ASN A 152 -0.03 23.00 9.37
CA ASN A 152 -1.44 22.66 9.47
C ASN A 152 -2.21 22.76 8.13
N THR A 153 -1.49 22.97 7.02
CA THR A 153 -2.08 23.13 5.69
C THR A 153 -1.52 22.08 4.73
N PRO A 154 -2.34 21.55 3.81
CA PRO A 154 -1.86 20.65 2.77
C PRO A 154 -0.74 21.28 1.92
N ILE A 155 0.28 20.50 1.56
CA ILE A 155 1.34 20.93 0.67
C ILE A 155 1.16 20.24 -0.68
N ALA A 156 1.09 21.03 -1.76
CA ALA A 156 0.90 20.50 -3.10
C ALA A 156 2.03 19.55 -3.51
N MET A 157 1.66 18.47 -4.20
CA MET A 157 2.62 17.54 -4.79
C MET A 157 3.36 18.19 -5.99
N PRO A 158 4.60 17.76 -6.29
CA PRO A 158 5.30 18.18 -7.49
C PRO A 158 4.48 17.88 -8.75
N LYS A 159 4.49 18.79 -9.72
CA LYS A 159 3.68 18.65 -10.96
C LYS A 159 4.12 17.46 -11.83
N ASP A 160 5.38 17.09 -11.73
CA ASP A 160 6.03 15.97 -12.41
C ASP A 160 5.97 14.67 -11.59
N PHE A 161 5.30 14.66 -10.44
CA PHE A 161 5.12 13.45 -9.65
C PHE A 161 4.31 12.39 -10.40
N HIS A 162 4.85 11.17 -10.45
CA HIS A 162 4.20 10.00 -11.01
C HIS A 162 4.12 8.90 -9.96
N LEU A 163 2.93 8.38 -9.67
CA LEU A 163 2.75 7.37 -8.62
C LEU A 163 3.61 6.12 -8.85
N GLU A 164 3.63 5.62 -10.09
CA GLU A 164 4.35 4.39 -10.44
C GLU A 164 5.86 4.42 -10.17
N GLN A 165 6.48 5.60 -10.03
CA GLN A 165 7.91 5.70 -9.69
C GLN A 165 8.22 5.13 -8.29
N LEU A 166 7.20 5.04 -7.43
CA LEU A 166 7.30 4.49 -6.08
C LEU A 166 7.18 2.96 -6.04
N LEU A 167 6.81 2.33 -7.15
CA LEU A 167 6.69 0.88 -7.24
C LEU A 167 8.06 0.24 -7.53
N PRO A 168 8.22 -1.07 -7.32
CA PRO A 168 9.35 -1.81 -7.89
C PRO A 168 9.46 -1.61 -9.40
N THR A 169 10.66 -1.81 -9.94
CA THR A 169 10.87 -1.79 -11.39
C THR A 169 9.97 -2.83 -12.07
N PRO A 170 9.53 -2.61 -13.32
CA PRO A 170 8.56 -3.49 -13.97
C PRO A 170 8.90 -5.00 -13.91
N GLU A 171 10.18 -5.35 -13.97
CA GLU A 171 10.69 -6.73 -13.93
C GLU A 171 10.65 -7.36 -12.54
N LYS A 172 10.35 -6.56 -11.51
CA LYS A 172 10.36 -6.91 -10.08
C LYS A 172 8.97 -6.74 -9.45
N ARG A 173 7.93 -6.71 -10.29
CA ARG A 173 6.53 -6.51 -9.89
C ARG A 173 5.82 -7.83 -9.59
N GLU A 174 6.55 -8.89 -9.24
CA GLU A 174 5.92 -10.09 -8.71
C GLU A 174 5.27 -9.85 -7.36
N PHE A 175 4.06 -10.39 -7.20
CA PHE A 175 3.20 -10.09 -6.06
C PHE A 175 2.52 -11.33 -5.48
N VAL A 176 2.00 -11.16 -4.26
CA VAL A 176 1.01 -12.05 -3.67
C VAL A 176 -0.32 -11.31 -3.45
N THR A 177 -1.43 -12.04 -3.47
CA THR A 177 -2.78 -11.50 -3.23
C THR A 177 -3.57 -12.36 -2.27
N TYR A 178 -4.37 -11.72 -1.42
CA TYR A 178 -5.25 -12.38 -0.45
C TYR A 178 -6.40 -11.45 -0.02
N LEU A 179 -7.46 -12.03 0.56
CA LEU A 179 -8.56 -11.26 1.15
C LEU A 179 -8.26 -10.88 2.61
N GLY A 180 -8.39 -9.59 2.92
CA GLY A 180 -7.99 -9.03 4.19
C GLY A 180 -8.87 -7.88 4.66
N SER A 181 -8.29 -7.06 5.54
CA SER A 181 -8.94 -5.90 6.14
C SER A 181 -8.12 -4.63 5.96
N LEU A 182 -8.73 -3.50 6.32
CA LEU A 182 -7.98 -2.32 6.71
C LEU A 182 -7.08 -2.65 7.92
N THR A 183 -5.91 -2.05 7.98
CA THR A 183 -4.95 -2.19 9.09
C THR A 183 -5.10 -1.10 10.16
N THR A 184 -6.03 -0.17 9.96
CA THR A 184 -6.44 0.84 10.92
C THR A 184 -7.93 0.69 11.27
N PRO A 185 -8.39 1.17 12.45
CA PRO A 185 -9.81 1.17 12.80
C PRO A 185 -10.68 1.77 11.66
N PRO A 186 -11.85 1.19 11.37
CA PRO A 186 -12.54 0.13 12.11
C PRO A 186 -12.11 -1.31 11.74
N PHE A 187 -11.02 -1.49 10.99
CA PHE A 187 -10.51 -2.78 10.54
C PHE A 187 -11.50 -3.60 9.69
N ASN A 188 -12.30 -2.92 8.87
CA ASN A 188 -13.26 -3.54 7.95
C ASN A 188 -12.59 -4.60 7.06
N GLU A 189 -13.18 -5.79 6.99
CA GLU A 189 -12.74 -6.90 6.13
C GLU A 189 -13.23 -6.73 4.68
N CYS A 190 -12.78 -5.65 4.04
CA CYS A 190 -13.22 -5.20 2.72
C CYS A 190 -12.10 -5.10 1.69
N VAL A 191 -10.91 -5.64 1.99
CA VAL A 191 -9.70 -5.39 1.20
C VAL A 191 -9.26 -6.63 0.43
N ILE A 192 -9.01 -6.47 -0.87
CA ILE A 192 -8.22 -7.38 -1.69
C ILE A 192 -6.80 -6.85 -1.73
N TRP A 193 -5.88 -7.51 -1.04
CA TRP A 193 -4.48 -7.11 -0.97
C TRP A 193 -3.73 -7.55 -2.22
N THR A 194 -2.81 -6.70 -2.68
CA THR A 194 -1.80 -7.02 -3.69
C THR A 194 -0.46 -6.53 -3.19
N LEU A 195 0.41 -7.42 -2.72
CA LEU A 195 1.68 -7.07 -2.10
C LEU A 195 2.82 -7.40 -3.05
N PHE A 196 3.55 -6.38 -3.52
CA PHE A 196 4.81 -6.62 -4.20
C PHE A 196 5.83 -7.20 -3.24
N THR A 197 6.47 -8.28 -3.66
CA THR A 197 7.34 -9.08 -2.78
C THR A 197 8.80 -8.66 -2.84
N GLU A 198 9.21 -8.01 -3.92
CA GLU A 198 10.50 -7.32 -4.01
C GLU A 198 10.40 -5.93 -3.34
N PRO A 199 11.21 -5.65 -2.29
CA PRO A 199 11.20 -4.36 -1.62
C PRO A 199 11.83 -3.25 -2.45
N VAL A 200 11.36 -2.02 -2.25
CA VAL A 200 12.00 -0.81 -2.76
C VAL A 200 13.00 -0.27 -1.74
N GLU A 201 14.23 -0.01 -2.17
CA GLU A 201 15.23 0.64 -1.32
C GLU A 201 14.90 2.12 -1.13
N VAL A 202 15.02 2.60 0.10
CA VAL A 202 14.98 4.01 0.48
C VAL A 202 16.08 4.29 1.50
N SER A 203 16.68 5.47 1.46
CA SER A 203 17.79 5.77 2.39
C SER A 203 17.31 5.94 3.84
N TYR A 204 18.24 5.75 4.78
CA TYR A 204 18.05 6.13 6.19
C TYR A 204 17.52 7.57 6.33
N GLY A 205 18.09 8.52 5.58
CA GLY A 205 17.67 9.93 5.63
C GLY A 205 16.23 10.13 5.17
N GLN A 206 15.79 9.42 4.14
CA GLN A 206 14.41 9.46 3.66
C GLN A 206 13.44 8.85 4.68
N LEU A 207 13.77 7.70 5.26
CA LEU A 207 12.97 7.09 6.33
C LEU A 207 12.92 7.98 7.59
N ASN A 208 14.02 8.67 7.91
CA ASN A 208 14.08 9.52 9.09
C ASN A 208 13.17 10.76 9.00
N VAL A 209 12.82 11.21 7.79
CA VAL A 209 11.77 12.23 7.61
C VAL A 209 10.43 11.71 8.15
N LEU A 210 10.09 10.46 7.87
CA LEU A 210 8.86 9.83 8.35
C LEU A 210 8.89 9.63 9.87
N ARG A 211 10.01 9.11 10.40
CA ARG A 211 10.21 8.87 11.85
C ARG A 211 10.14 10.15 12.69
N ASN A 212 10.41 11.32 12.09
CA ASN A 212 10.26 12.61 12.75
C ASN A 212 8.80 13.08 12.88
N ILE A 213 7.85 12.47 12.14
CA ILE A 213 6.41 12.72 12.31
C ILE A 213 5.92 11.97 13.54
N ILE A 214 6.12 10.65 13.54
CA ILE A 214 5.82 9.72 14.63
C ILE A 214 6.85 8.57 14.59
N PRO A 215 7.33 8.05 15.75
CA PRO A 215 8.37 7.02 15.75
C PRO A 215 8.00 5.73 15.01
N ALA A 216 6.74 5.30 15.12
CA ALA A 216 6.20 4.11 14.47
C ALA A 216 4.67 4.21 14.34
N ASN A 217 4.11 3.65 13.27
CA ASN A 217 2.66 3.66 13.02
C ASN A 217 2.14 2.38 12.34
N HIS A 218 2.79 1.24 12.57
CA HIS A 218 2.41 -0.06 12.00
C HIS A 218 1.58 -0.90 12.99
N ARG A 219 0.63 -1.69 12.47
CA ARG A 219 -0.10 -2.72 13.22
C ARG A 219 0.71 -4.01 13.28
N GLU A 220 0.54 -4.76 14.37
CA GLU A 220 1.11 -6.10 14.50
C GLU A 220 0.45 -7.12 13.56
N CYS A 221 1.20 -8.16 13.20
CA CYS A 221 0.72 -9.29 12.40
C CYS A 221 -0.50 -9.95 13.05
N GLN A 222 -1.50 -10.27 12.23
CA GLN A 222 -2.72 -10.97 12.63
C GLN A 222 -2.65 -12.43 12.17
N ASP A 223 -3.53 -13.28 12.71
CA ASP A 223 -3.62 -14.68 12.30
C ASP A 223 -4.12 -14.78 10.85
N ARG A 224 -3.50 -15.67 10.06
CA ARG A 224 -3.94 -15.98 8.69
C ARG A 224 -5.32 -16.65 8.69
N CYS A 225 -5.72 -17.34 9.77
CA CYS A 225 -7.02 -18.01 9.89
C CYS A 225 -7.31 -18.97 8.71
N GLY A 226 -6.28 -19.63 8.18
CA GLY A 226 -6.40 -20.57 7.07
C GLY A 226 -6.65 -19.94 5.68
N ARG A 227 -6.71 -18.60 5.57
CA ARG A 227 -6.88 -17.91 4.27
C ARG A 227 -5.81 -18.30 3.27
N GLU A 228 -6.23 -18.57 2.05
CA GLU A 228 -5.33 -18.79 0.93
C GLU A 228 -4.62 -17.49 0.53
N ILE A 229 -3.34 -17.61 0.20
CA ILE A 229 -2.52 -16.55 -0.38
C ILE A 229 -2.10 -17.06 -1.76
N ARG A 230 -2.34 -16.27 -2.81
CA ARG A 230 -1.99 -16.63 -4.17
C ARG A 230 -0.83 -15.79 -4.67
N SER A 231 0.08 -16.35 -5.46
CA SER A 231 1.24 -15.63 -6.02
C SER A 231 1.24 -15.57 -7.54
N SER A 232 1.83 -14.49 -8.07
CA SER A 232 2.06 -14.31 -9.50
C SER A 232 3.28 -15.05 -10.05
N TYR A 233 3.94 -15.84 -9.21
CA TYR A 233 5.19 -16.52 -9.49
C TYR A 233 5.37 -17.71 -8.54
N ASN A 234 6.32 -18.59 -8.85
CA ASN A 234 6.73 -19.64 -7.92
C ASN A 234 7.52 -19.00 -6.78
N PHE A 235 6.85 -18.81 -5.65
CA PHE A 235 7.35 -18.17 -4.43
C PHE A 235 8.45 -19.00 -3.75
#